data_AF-A0A9P3G432-F1
#
_entry.id   AF-A0A9P3G432-F1
#
_cell.length_a   1.000
_cell.length_b   1.000
_cell.length_c   1.000
_cell.angle_alpha   90.00
_cell.angle_beta   90.00
_cell.angle_gamma   90.00
#
_symmetry.space_group_name_H-M   'P 1'
#
loop_
_entity.id
_entity.type
_entity.pdbx_description
1 polymer ?
#
loop_
_entity_poly.entity_id
_entity_poly.type
_entity_poly.pdbx_seq_one_letter_code
_entity_poly.pdbx_strand_id
1 'polypeptide(L)'
;MMATDGLGEPLNVVISGESSPEVLTNAGFLNYVRAVGFTTECFGITLGTPFTANLGDGLGPQPQIMELRQSFGNALFGACVEMFLGGNHLRVFRQDGPQANTSALFLATSAEEGLFQNHTITTNGYDVGRDDFVQMATGLIQFNGTSYNTTVQQLTGVLPVGSQGVNHGIALDGNAFLLTVAVV
;
A
#
# COMPACT_ATOMS: atom_id res chain seq x y z
N MET A 1 -3.85 -12.56 3.44
CA MET A 1 -4.90 -11.63 3.92
C MET A 1 -6.24 -12.26 3.64
N MET A 2 -7.30 -11.87 4.37
CA MET A 2 -8.66 -12.31 4.06
C MET A 2 -9.65 -11.15 4.25
N ALA A 3 -10.47 -10.90 3.24
CA ALA A 3 -11.74 -10.19 3.31
C ALA A 3 -12.83 -11.12 3.87
N THR A 4 -14.00 -10.54 4.12
CA THR A 4 -15.18 -11.26 4.61
C THR A 4 -15.67 -12.35 3.65
N ASP A 5 -15.29 -12.32 2.38
CA ASP A 5 -15.59 -13.33 1.36
C ASP A 5 -14.53 -14.45 1.28
N GLY A 6 -13.48 -14.39 2.10
CA GLY A 6 -12.38 -15.36 2.14
C GLY A 6 -11.26 -15.12 1.12
N LEU A 7 -11.32 -14.05 0.33
CA LEU A 7 -10.26 -13.69 -0.63
C LEU A 7 -9.33 -12.63 -0.05
N GLY A 8 -8.07 -12.59 -0.46
CA GLY A 8 -7.09 -11.62 0.02
C GLY A 8 -6.62 -10.67 -1.07
N GLU A 9 -6.38 -9.42 -0.72
CA GLU A 9 -5.40 -8.62 -1.45
C GLU A 9 -3.98 -9.16 -1.12
N PRO A 10 -2.95 -8.95 -1.96
CA PRO A 10 -1.58 -9.34 -1.68
C PRO A 10 -0.81 -8.26 -0.90
N LEU A 11 -0.02 -8.64 0.11
CA LEU A 11 0.94 -7.73 0.76
C LEU A 11 2.19 -7.67 -0.12
N ASN A 12 2.16 -6.83 -1.13
CA ASN A 12 3.09 -6.82 -2.25
C ASN A 12 4.16 -5.71 -2.17
N VAL A 13 4.08 -4.84 -1.16
CA VAL A 13 5.16 -3.91 -0.79
C VAL A 13 5.37 -3.93 0.73
N VAL A 14 6.62 -3.80 1.17
CA VAL A 14 7.00 -3.69 2.57
C VAL A 14 7.86 -2.44 2.76
N ILE A 15 7.49 -1.55 3.68
CA ILE A 15 8.38 -0.54 4.22
C ILE A 15 9.18 -1.18 5.34
N SER A 16 10.49 -1.26 5.15
CA SER A 16 11.43 -1.90 6.07
C SER A 16 11.39 -1.23 7.45
N GLY A 17 11.48 -2.04 8.51
CA GLY A 17 11.71 -1.56 9.88
C GLY A 17 13.04 -0.82 10.07
N GLU A 18 13.96 -0.96 9.10
CA GLU A 18 15.23 -0.21 9.04
C GLU A 18 15.08 1.20 8.44
N SER A 19 13.85 1.60 8.07
CA SER A 19 13.57 2.98 7.64
C SER A 19 13.71 3.95 8.82
N SER A 20 13.84 5.25 8.52
CA SER A 20 13.83 6.30 9.55
C SER A 20 12.62 6.14 10.49
N PRO A 21 12.80 6.12 11.82
CA PRO A 21 11.72 5.84 12.78
C PRO A 21 10.49 6.75 12.62
N GLU A 22 10.71 7.99 12.18
CA GLU A 22 9.65 8.97 11.91
C GLU A 22 8.68 8.45 10.85
N VAL A 23 9.19 7.77 9.81
CA VAL A 23 8.39 7.19 8.71
C VAL A 23 7.50 6.06 9.20
N LEU A 24 7.89 5.31 10.24
CA LEU A 24 7.16 4.12 10.71
C LEU A 24 5.94 4.46 11.59
N THR A 25 5.73 5.73 11.91
CA THR A 25 4.54 6.24 12.59
C THR A 25 3.37 6.46 11.61
N ASN A 26 2.12 6.45 12.08
CA ASN A 26 0.97 6.75 11.20
C ASN A 26 1.11 8.12 10.52
N ALA A 27 1.50 9.14 11.28
CA ALA A 27 1.61 10.50 10.76
C ALA A 27 2.79 10.67 9.80
N GLY A 28 3.94 10.07 10.12
CA GLY A 28 5.12 10.17 9.27
C GLY A 28 5.00 9.33 8.00
N PHE A 29 4.39 8.14 8.07
CA PHE A 29 4.07 7.37 6.87
C PHE A 29 3.12 8.14 5.95
N LEU A 30 2.08 8.77 6.52
CA LEU A 30 1.17 9.62 5.74
C LEU A 30 1.88 10.83 5.10
N ASN A 31 2.88 11.41 5.76
CA ASN A 31 3.68 12.48 5.15
C ASN A 31 4.55 11.94 3.99
N TYR A 32 5.24 10.83 4.22
CA TYR A 32 6.04 10.16 3.19
C TYR A 32 5.22 9.79 1.95
N VAL A 33 4.08 9.10 2.12
CA VAL A 33 3.24 8.72 0.97
C VAL A 33 2.61 9.93 0.27
N ARG A 34 2.44 11.08 0.93
CA ARG A 34 2.11 12.34 0.26
C ARG A 34 3.23 12.86 -0.63
N ALA A 35 4.49 12.62 -0.29
CA ALA A 35 5.61 12.87 -1.19
C ALA A 35 5.61 11.93 -2.40
N VAL A 36 5.20 10.68 -2.20
CA VAL A 36 5.03 9.69 -3.30
C VAL A 36 3.86 10.05 -4.22
N GLY A 37 2.87 10.79 -3.70
CA GLY A 37 1.71 11.22 -4.46
C GLY A 37 0.41 10.54 -4.05
N PHE A 38 0.29 10.11 -2.80
CA PHE A 38 -0.93 9.51 -2.21
C PHE A 38 -1.47 10.36 -1.06
N THR A 39 -2.74 10.19 -0.72
CA THR A 39 -3.32 10.82 0.46
C THR A 39 -4.49 10.02 1.03
N THR A 40 -5.04 10.48 2.15
CA THR A 40 -6.23 9.86 2.76
C THR A 40 -7.43 9.98 1.84
N GLU A 41 -8.40 9.10 2.01
CA GLU A 41 -9.62 9.08 1.19
C GLU A 41 -10.37 10.43 1.13
N CYS A 42 -11.19 10.56 0.08
CA CYS A 42 -12.02 11.74 -0.16
C CYS A 42 -13.02 11.96 0.98
N PHE A 43 -12.80 12.99 1.79
CA PHE A 43 -13.72 13.44 2.87
C PHE A 43 -14.25 12.33 3.81
N GLY A 44 -13.44 11.28 4.05
CA GLY A 44 -13.81 10.17 4.94
C GLY A 44 -14.89 9.24 4.38
N ILE A 45 -15.15 9.29 3.07
CA ILE A 45 -15.96 8.30 2.39
C ILE A 45 -15.06 7.09 2.13
N THR A 46 -15.17 6.09 3.00
CA THR A 46 -14.50 4.80 2.79
C THR A 46 -15.34 3.94 1.88
N LEU A 47 -14.83 3.71 0.67
CA LEU A 47 -15.42 2.80 -0.30
C LEU A 47 -14.59 1.53 -0.32
N GLY A 48 -15.09 0.49 0.34
CA GLY A 48 -14.45 -0.82 0.36
C GLY A 48 -14.80 -1.61 1.60
N THR A 49 -14.64 -2.94 1.52
CA THR A 49 -14.72 -3.80 2.69
C THR A 49 -13.40 -3.72 3.46
N PRO A 50 -13.41 -3.51 4.79
CA PRO A 50 -12.18 -3.57 5.58
C PRO A 50 -11.52 -4.96 5.48
N PHE A 51 -10.19 -4.98 5.34
CA PHE A 51 -9.40 -6.22 5.30
C PHE A 51 -8.65 -6.47 6.60
N THR A 52 -8.37 -7.75 6.85
CA THR A 52 -7.45 -8.18 7.91
C THR A 52 -6.25 -8.94 7.35
N ALA A 53 -5.10 -8.80 8.01
CA ALA A 53 -3.87 -9.47 7.68
C ALA A 53 -3.23 -10.08 8.93
N ASN A 54 -2.74 -11.31 8.83
CA ASN A 54 -1.86 -11.89 9.85
C ASN A 54 -0.42 -11.73 9.35
N LEU A 55 0.38 -10.97 10.08
CA LEU A 55 1.75 -10.62 9.71
C LEU A 55 2.79 -11.60 10.30
N GLY A 56 2.34 -12.69 10.91
CA GLY A 56 3.21 -13.70 11.52
C GLY A 56 3.95 -13.20 12.76
N ASP A 57 3.45 -12.15 13.41
CA ASP A 57 4.07 -11.46 14.54
C ASP A 57 3.46 -11.84 15.90
N GLY A 58 2.57 -12.84 15.92
CA GLY A 58 1.95 -13.36 17.14
C GLY A 58 0.66 -12.66 17.56
N LEU A 59 0.17 -11.67 16.79
CA LEU A 59 -1.13 -11.01 17.04
C LEU A 59 -2.30 -11.66 16.30
N GLY A 60 -2.04 -12.64 15.44
CA GLY A 60 -3.06 -13.20 14.55
C GLY A 60 -3.51 -12.18 13.51
N PRO A 61 -4.71 -12.34 12.91
CA PRO A 61 -5.24 -11.37 11.96
C PRO A 61 -5.53 -10.01 12.61
N GLN A 62 -4.92 -8.96 12.10
CA GLN A 62 -5.10 -7.56 12.52
C GLN A 62 -5.78 -6.75 11.41
N PRO A 63 -6.60 -5.73 11.76
CA PRO A 63 -7.20 -4.84 10.78
C PRO A 63 -6.15 -3.92 10.15
N GLN A 64 -6.46 -3.41 8.95
CA GLN A 64 -5.70 -2.32 8.35
C GLN A 64 -5.69 -1.09 9.29
N ILE A 65 -4.56 -0.38 9.34
CA ILE A 65 -4.39 0.84 10.14
C ILE A 65 -4.60 2.12 9.34
N MET A 66 -4.60 2.02 8.00
CA MET A 66 -4.78 3.15 7.09
C MET A 66 -5.22 2.65 5.71
N GLU A 67 -6.01 3.46 5.03
CA GLU A 67 -6.36 3.33 3.62
C GLU A 67 -5.93 4.61 2.89
N LEU A 68 -5.26 4.47 1.74
CA LEU A 68 -4.66 5.57 0.99
C LEU A 68 -4.98 5.46 -0.48
N ARG A 69 -5.09 6.62 -1.12
CA ARG A 69 -5.56 6.81 -2.49
C ARG A 69 -4.64 7.75 -3.25
N GLN A 70 -4.43 7.52 -4.54
CA GLN A 70 -3.58 8.33 -5.38
C GLN A 70 -4.11 9.77 -5.43
N SER A 71 -3.21 10.73 -5.28
CA SER A 71 -3.56 12.15 -5.11
C SER A 71 -3.47 12.96 -6.41
N PHE A 72 -2.93 12.42 -7.51
CA PHE A 72 -2.77 13.15 -8.78
C PHE A 72 -2.10 14.55 -8.60
N GLY A 73 -1.17 14.66 -7.65
CA GLY A 73 -0.46 15.91 -7.34
C GLY A 73 -1.24 16.89 -6.45
N ASN A 74 -2.40 16.52 -5.91
CA ASN A 74 -3.20 17.35 -5.03
C ASN A 74 -3.57 16.59 -3.73
N ALA A 75 -2.81 16.81 -2.67
CA ALA A 75 -3.04 16.14 -1.38
C ALA A 75 -4.37 16.51 -0.67
N LEU A 76 -5.11 17.52 -1.14
CA LEU A 76 -6.42 17.91 -0.58
C LEU A 76 -7.60 17.33 -1.36
N PHE A 77 -7.51 17.32 -2.69
CA PHE A 77 -8.63 16.98 -3.58
C PHE A 77 -8.36 15.77 -4.48
N GLY A 78 -7.11 15.31 -4.52
CA GLY A 78 -6.63 14.25 -5.40
C GLY A 78 -7.36 12.92 -5.27
N ALA A 79 -7.57 12.49 -4.03
CA ALA A 79 -8.33 11.27 -3.74
C ALA A 79 -9.79 11.36 -4.22
N CYS A 80 -10.37 12.57 -4.29
CA CYS A 80 -11.70 12.78 -4.85
C CYS A 80 -11.71 12.74 -6.39
N VAL A 81 -10.57 13.02 -7.03
CA VAL A 81 -10.40 12.89 -8.49
C VAL A 81 -10.16 11.42 -8.86
N GLU A 82 -9.40 10.67 -8.05
CA GLU A 82 -9.23 9.22 -8.21
C GLU A 82 -10.57 8.51 -8.30
N MET A 83 -11.54 8.88 -7.44
CA MET A 83 -12.87 8.29 -7.47
C MET A 83 -13.46 8.27 -8.88
N PHE A 84 -13.23 9.30 -9.70
CA PHE A 84 -13.76 9.38 -11.06
C PHE A 84 -12.87 8.77 -12.14
N LEU A 85 -11.55 8.74 -11.96
CA LEU A 85 -10.59 8.36 -13.00
C LEU A 85 -9.99 6.96 -12.82
N GLY A 86 -10.06 6.40 -11.61
CA GLY A 86 -9.25 5.25 -11.21
C GLY A 86 -7.84 5.70 -10.83
N GLY A 87 -7.12 4.86 -10.11
CA GLY A 87 -5.76 5.13 -9.64
C GLY A 87 -5.28 4.09 -8.64
N ASN A 88 -4.13 4.35 -8.03
CA ASN A 88 -3.56 3.42 -7.07
C ASN A 88 -4.15 3.59 -5.66
N HIS A 89 -4.35 2.45 -5.02
CA HIS A 89 -4.88 2.30 -3.68
C HIS A 89 -3.88 1.53 -2.81
N LEU A 90 -3.77 1.90 -1.52
CA LEU A 90 -3.01 1.16 -0.52
C LEU A 90 -3.82 0.87 0.74
N ARG A 91 -3.77 -0.39 1.19
CA ARG A 91 -4.07 -0.74 2.59
C ARG A 91 -2.76 -0.91 3.36
N VAL A 92 -2.73 -0.42 4.59
CA VAL A 92 -1.51 -0.43 5.42
C VAL A 92 -1.74 -1.28 6.66
N PHE A 93 -0.78 -2.15 6.96
CA PHE A 93 -0.72 -2.96 8.17
C PHE A 93 0.64 -2.76 8.84
N ARG A 94 0.69 -2.78 10.18
CA ARG A 94 1.94 -2.63 10.93
C ARG A 94 2.29 -3.94 11.62
N GLN A 95 3.56 -4.33 11.55
CA GLN A 95 4.11 -5.47 12.28
C GLN A 95 4.67 -5.02 13.64
N ASP A 96 3.85 -5.10 14.68
CA ASP A 96 4.17 -4.68 16.05
C ASP A 96 3.87 -5.76 17.11
N GLY A 97 3.68 -7.00 16.66
CA GLY A 97 3.40 -8.14 17.53
C GLY A 97 4.58 -8.65 18.36
N PRO A 98 4.30 -9.43 19.42
CA PRO A 98 5.29 -9.88 20.40
C PRO A 98 6.33 -10.86 19.85
N GLN A 99 6.09 -11.49 18.70
CA GLN A 99 7.03 -12.43 18.07
C GLN A 99 7.91 -11.77 17.01
N ALA A 100 7.49 -10.62 16.48
CA ALA A 100 8.24 -9.83 15.51
C ALA A 100 7.79 -8.36 15.57
N ASN A 101 8.40 -7.56 16.44
CA ASN A 101 8.11 -6.13 16.52
C ASN A 101 9.17 -5.34 15.75
N THR A 102 9.05 -5.34 14.42
CA THR A 102 9.99 -4.62 13.53
C THR A 102 9.52 -3.20 13.24
N SER A 103 8.27 -2.85 13.56
CA SER A 103 7.60 -1.63 13.13
C SER A 103 7.48 -1.48 11.59
N ALA A 104 7.83 -2.51 10.83
CA ALA A 104 7.67 -2.53 9.38
C ALA A 104 6.20 -2.36 8.98
N LEU A 105 5.98 -1.71 7.84
CA LEU A 105 4.64 -1.52 7.27
C LEU A 105 4.47 -2.43 6.07
N PHE A 106 3.49 -3.31 6.13
CA PHE A 106 3.11 -4.16 5.01
C PHE A 106 1.96 -3.51 4.26
N LEU A 107 2.12 -3.35 2.96
CA LEU A 107 1.18 -2.63 2.10
C LEU A 107 0.51 -3.60 1.13
N ALA A 108 -0.81 -3.49 1.02
CA ALA A 108 -1.56 -4.06 -0.08
C ALA A 108 -1.75 -2.98 -1.14
N THR A 109 -1.00 -3.03 -2.23
CA THR A 109 -1.06 -2.03 -3.29
C THR A 109 -1.81 -2.58 -4.51
N SER A 110 -2.75 -1.81 -5.03
CA SER A 110 -3.55 -2.16 -6.21
C SER A 110 -3.82 -0.93 -7.08
N ALA A 111 -3.99 -1.15 -8.38
CA ALA A 111 -4.51 -0.16 -9.32
C ALA A 111 -6.01 -0.43 -9.57
N GLU A 112 -6.86 0.49 -9.11
CA GLU A 112 -8.31 0.44 -9.23
C GLU A 112 -8.79 1.22 -10.46
N GLU A 113 -9.79 0.70 -11.16
CA GLU A 113 -10.50 1.41 -12.23
C GLU A 113 -11.41 2.50 -11.65
N GLY A 114 -11.80 3.49 -12.45
CA GLY A 114 -12.63 4.61 -11.97
C GLY A 114 -14.08 4.24 -11.71
N LEU A 115 -14.86 5.25 -11.24
CA LEU A 115 -16.29 5.13 -10.94
C LEU A 115 -17.12 4.52 -12.07
N PHE A 116 -16.78 4.81 -13.33
CA PHE A 116 -17.51 4.34 -14.51
C PHE A 116 -17.29 2.85 -14.81
N GLN A 117 -16.33 2.23 -14.13
CA GLN A 117 -16.04 0.79 -14.18
C GLN A 117 -16.28 0.12 -12.80
N ASN A 118 -17.07 0.74 -11.91
CA ASN A 118 -17.40 0.20 -10.58
C ASN A 118 -16.21 -0.01 -9.63
N HIS A 119 -15.09 0.70 -9.78
CA HIS A 119 -13.92 0.51 -8.90
C HIS A 119 -13.37 -0.92 -8.89
N THR A 120 -13.52 -1.67 -9.99
CA THR A 120 -12.86 -2.97 -10.11
C THR A 120 -11.37 -2.79 -10.21
N ILE A 121 -10.61 -3.73 -9.64
CA ILE A 121 -9.16 -3.75 -9.86
C ILE A 121 -8.92 -4.02 -11.35
N THR A 122 -8.05 -3.19 -11.94
CA THR A 122 -7.65 -3.32 -13.36
C THR A 122 -7.12 -4.73 -13.66
N THR A 123 -7.10 -5.12 -14.93
CA THR A 123 -6.38 -6.33 -15.33
C THR A 123 -4.92 -6.22 -14.91
N ASN A 124 -4.41 -7.21 -14.16
CA ASN A 124 -3.08 -7.18 -13.55
C ASN A 124 -2.87 -6.06 -12.49
N GLY A 125 -3.96 -5.55 -11.91
CA GLY A 125 -3.90 -4.33 -11.10
C GLY A 125 -3.10 -4.42 -9.81
N TYR A 126 -2.88 -5.62 -9.25
CA TYR A 126 -1.99 -5.77 -8.10
C TYR A 126 -0.52 -5.55 -8.47
N ASP A 127 -0.06 -6.16 -9.57
CA ASP A 127 1.32 -6.04 -10.00
C ASP A 127 1.57 -4.63 -10.58
N VAL A 128 0.62 -4.09 -11.36
CA VAL A 128 0.70 -2.71 -11.88
C VAL A 128 0.71 -1.69 -10.75
N GLY A 129 -0.23 -1.77 -9.80
CA GLY A 129 -0.30 -0.82 -8.70
C GLY A 129 0.95 -0.84 -7.83
N ARG A 130 1.47 -2.04 -7.55
CA ARG A 130 2.75 -2.25 -6.84
C ARG A 130 3.89 -1.56 -7.58
N ASP A 131 4.08 -1.87 -8.86
CA ASP A 131 5.21 -1.39 -9.64
C ASP A 131 5.18 0.14 -9.79
N ASP A 132 3.99 0.71 -10.00
CA ASP A 132 3.77 2.16 -10.07
C ASP A 132 4.09 2.85 -8.74
N PHE A 133 3.61 2.31 -7.60
CA PHE A 133 3.94 2.85 -6.27
C PHE A 133 5.46 2.82 -6.03
N VAL A 134 6.10 1.67 -6.30
CA VAL A 134 7.54 1.49 -6.12
C VAL A 134 8.33 2.46 -7.01
N GLN A 135 7.90 2.64 -8.26
CA GLN A 135 8.53 3.58 -9.18
C GLN A 135 8.42 5.03 -8.68
N MET A 136 7.23 5.47 -8.26
CA MET A 136 7.02 6.82 -7.73
C MET A 136 7.76 7.06 -6.40
N ALA A 137 7.93 6.02 -5.60
CA ALA A 137 8.59 6.09 -4.31
C ALA A 137 10.12 6.12 -4.39
N THR A 138 10.71 5.61 -5.47
CA THR A 138 12.16 5.38 -5.59
C THR A 138 12.95 6.69 -5.68
N GLY A 139 14.05 6.77 -4.94
CA GLY A 139 14.96 7.91 -4.97
C GLY A 139 14.50 9.07 -4.10
N LEU A 140 14.93 10.29 -4.46
CA LEU A 140 14.70 11.50 -3.66
C LEU A 140 13.35 12.15 -4.00
N ILE A 141 12.48 12.26 -2.99
CA ILE A 141 11.20 12.95 -3.06
C ILE A 141 11.05 13.92 -1.89
N GLN A 142 10.15 14.89 -2.00
CA GLN A 142 9.97 15.91 -0.96
C GLN A 142 8.50 16.23 -0.76
N PHE A 143 8.10 16.39 0.49
CA PHE A 143 6.79 16.94 0.85
C PHE A 143 6.87 17.77 2.12
N ASN A 144 6.20 18.92 2.12
CA ASN A 144 6.07 19.80 3.28
C ASN A 144 7.41 20.11 4.01
N GLY A 145 8.48 20.30 3.25
CA GLY A 145 9.82 20.61 3.79
C GLY A 145 10.61 19.39 4.31
N THR A 146 10.06 18.18 4.25
CA THR A 146 10.78 16.94 4.56
C THR A 146 11.19 16.23 3.27
N SER A 147 12.47 15.87 3.18
CA SER A 147 13.00 15.10 2.05
C SER A 147 13.14 13.63 2.45
N TYR A 148 12.83 12.75 1.52
CA TYR A 148 12.90 11.31 1.69
C TYR A 148 13.74 10.71 0.57
N ASN A 149 14.64 9.80 0.90
CA ASN A 149 15.36 8.98 -0.08
C ASN A 149 15.00 7.52 0.11
N THR A 150 14.42 6.90 -0.91
CA THR A 150 13.98 5.49 -0.85
C THR A 150 14.90 4.61 -1.68
N THR A 151 15.40 3.54 -1.07
CA THR A 151 16.05 2.44 -1.78
C THR A 151 15.10 1.25 -1.89
N VAL A 152 15.22 0.50 -2.98
CA VAL A 152 14.29 -0.57 -3.34
C VAL A 152 15.05 -1.87 -3.53
N GLN A 153 14.53 -2.94 -2.93
CA GLN A 153 14.94 -4.31 -3.17
C GLN A 153 13.75 -5.12 -3.68
N GLN A 154 13.89 -5.77 -4.83
CA GLN A 154 12.89 -6.74 -5.30
C GLN A 154 13.03 -8.06 -4.53
N LEU A 155 11.90 -8.60 -4.10
CA LEU A 155 11.76 -9.90 -3.45
C LEU A 155 11.07 -10.86 -4.43
N THR A 156 11.82 -11.76 -5.04
CA THR A 156 11.29 -12.69 -6.06
C THR A 156 10.73 -13.95 -5.43
N GLY A 157 9.53 -14.37 -5.87
CA GLY A 157 8.91 -15.64 -5.48
C GLY A 157 8.46 -15.71 -4.01
N VAL A 158 8.22 -14.57 -3.38
CA VAL A 158 7.74 -14.48 -1.99
C VAL A 158 6.23 -14.46 -1.88
N LEU A 159 5.52 -14.27 -3.01
CA LEU A 159 4.07 -14.39 -3.12
C LEU A 159 3.68 -15.63 -3.95
N PRO A 160 2.51 -16.24 -3.70
CA PRO A 160 1.99 -17.30 -4.57
C PRO A 160 1.74 -16.79 -5.99
N VAL A 161 2.26 -17.50 -6.99
CA VAL A 161 2.01 -17.21 -8.41
C VAL A 161 0.60 -17.66 -8.81
N GLY A 162 -0.08 -16.86 -9.64
CA GLY A 162 -1.44 -17.12 -10.07
C GLY A 162 -2.49 -16.42 -9.21
N SER A 163 -3.75 -16.84 -9.30
CA SER A 163 -4.90 -16.10 -8.73
C SER A 163 -5.63 -16.81 -7.59
N GLN A 164 -5.13 -17.98 -7.15
CA GLN A 164 -5.79 -18.77 -6.10
C GLN A 164 -5.79 -18.01 -4.77
N GLY A 165 -6.97 -17.72 -4.23
CA GLY A 165 -7.16 -16.96 -2.99
C GLY A 165 -6.93 -15.45 -3.13
N VAL A 166 -6.69 -14.95 -4.35
CA VAL A 166 -6.48 -13.54 -4.63
C VAL A 166 -7.82 -12.89 -4.97
N ASN A 167 -8.13 -11.77 -4.33
CA ASN A 167 -9.37 -11.03 -4.56
C ASN A 167 -9.48 -10.60 -6.04
N HIS A 168 -10.69 -10.66 -6.60
CA HIS A 168 -11.00 -10.53 -8.04
C HIS A 168 -10.39 -11.59 -8.97
N GLY A 169 -9.73 -12.63 -8.47
CA GLY A 169 -9.14 -13.68 -9.29
C GLY A 169 -8.01 -13.19 -10.20
N ILE A 170 -7.37 -12.08 -9.85
CA ILE A 170 -6.23 -11.51 -10.58
C ILE A 170 -4.98 -12.30 -10.25
N ALA A 171 -4.23 -12.69 -11.28
CA ALA A 171 -2.99 -13.43 -11.10
C ALA A 171 -1.86 -12.52 -10.62
N LEU A 172 -1.00 -13.06 -9.76
CA LEU A 172 0.23 -12.41 -9.29
C LEU A 172 1.45 -13.02 -10.00
N ASP A 173 2.46 -12.19 -10.28
CA ASP A 173 3.77 -12.61 -10.77
C ASP A 173 4.67 -13.27 -9.69
N GLY A 174 4.23 -13.24 -8.42
CA GLY A 174 4.94 -13.82 -7.27
C GLY A 174 5.97 -12.90 -6.61
N ASN A 175 6.11 -11.65 -7.08
CA ASN A 175 7.09 -10.70 -6.57
C ASN A 175 6.50 -9.71 -5.55
N ALA A 176 7.35 -9.24 -4.66
CA ALA A 176 7.09 -8.09 -3.79
C ALA A 176 8.30 -7.15 -3.79
N PHE A 177 8.16 -5.97 -3.17
CA PHE A 177 9.27 -5.05 -3.00
C PHE A 177 9.46 -4.64 -1.54
N LEU A 178 10.72 -4.59 -1.11
CA LEU A 178 11.14 -4.03 0.17
C LEU A 178 11.71 -2.63 -0.07
N LEU A 179 11.12 -1.63 0.56
CA LEU A 179 11.54 -0.24 0.51
C LEU A 179 12.19 0.15 1.84
N THR A 180 13.38 0.75 1.79
CA THR A 180 14.02 1.38 2.95
C THR A 180 14.04 2.89 2.73
N VAL A 181 13.33 3.62 3.59
CA VAL A 181 13.10 5.07 3.45
C VAL A 181 13.94 5.82 4.48
N ALA A 182 14.81 6.72 4.02
CA ALA A 182 15.59 7.61 4.88
C ALA A 182 15.05 9.04 4.79
N VAL A 183 14.80 9.69 5.94
CA VAL A 183 14.63 11.15 6.01
C VAL A 183 16.01 11.79 5.86
N VAL A 184 16.14 12.77 4.95
CA VAL A 184 17.42 13.42 4.60
C VAL A 184 17.38 14.94 4.68
#